data_AF-A0A9J7MS41-F1
#
_entry.id   AF-A0A9J7MS41-F1
#
_cell.length_a   1.000
_cell.length_b   1.000
_cell.length_c   1.000
_cell.angle_alpha   90.00
_cell.angle_beta   90.00
_cell.angle_gamma   90.00
#
_symmetry.space_group_name_H-M   'P 1'
#
loop_
_entity.id
_entity.type
_entity.pdbx_description
1 polymer ?
#
loop_
_entity_poly.entity_id
_entity_poly.type
_entity_poly.pdbx_seq_one_letter_code
_entity_poly.pdbx_strand_id
1 'polypeptide(L)'
;MTQSADQLRTILDSRHAEDNLHVTIFLALICAMGTPGNFLTVLVSARRREKSSATIFVLTLAVIDLAVCGVVVPLKLYELNHGTYSGPAWCRLNPYLTAASLLSAGFVLLAAAVDRYRAVCRPVQHFSLR
;
A
#
# COMPACT_ATOMS: atom_id res chain seq x y z
N MET A 1 -25.29 1.13 -36.64
CA MET A 1 -25.40 1.33 -35.18
C MET A 1 -24.47 0.41 -34.38
N THR A 2 -24.17 -0.80 -34.87
CA THR A 2 -23.20 -1.75 -34.28
C THR A 2 -21.74 -1.29 -34.38
N GLN A 3 -21.34 -0.71 -35.52
CA GLN A 3 -19.95 -0.28 -35.76
C GLN A 3 -19.42 0.78 -34.78
N SER A 4 -20.29 1.66 -34.25
CA SER A 4 -19.92 2.67 -33.26
C SER A 4 -19.72 2.07 -31.86
N ALA A 5 -20.49 1.04 -31.51
CA ALA A 5 -20.41 0.37 -30.21
C ALA A 5 -19.19 -0.54 -30.11
N ASP A 6 -18.85 -1.22 -31.22
CA ASP A 6 -17.66 -2.09 -31.27
C ASP A 6 -16.37 -1.27 -31.20
N GLN A 7 -16.31 -0.11 -31.87
CA GLN A 7 -15.20 0.85 -31.75
C GLN A 7 -15.01 1.34 -30.30
N LEU A 8 -16.11 1.66 -29.61
CA LEU A 8 -16.07 2.13 -28.21
C LEU A 8 -15.57 1.04 -27.26
N ARG A 9 -15.93 -0.22 -27.50
CA ARG A 9 -15.42 -1.39 -26.76
C ARG A 9 -13.92 -1.58 -26.94
N THR A 10 -13.40 -1.51 -28.16
CA THR A 10 -11.96 -1.62 -28.40
C THR A 10 -11.15 -0.50 -27.74
N ILE A 11 -11.69 0.73 -27.69
CA ILE A 11 -11.02 1.85 -27.02
C ILE A 11 -11.06 1.67 -25.50
N LEU A 12 -12.19 1.24 -24.93
CA LEU A 12 -12.31 0.94 -23.50
C LEU A 12 -11.41 -0.21 -23.06
N ASP A 13 -11.30 -1.26 -23.87
CA ASP A 13 -10.44 -2.41 -23.57
C ASP A 13 -8.96 -2.02 -23.59
N SER A 14 -8.54 -1.24 -24.60
CA SER A 14 -7.18 -0.70 -24.70
C SER A 14 -6.84 0.24 -23.53
N ARG A 15 -7.79 1.07 -23.09
CA ARG A 15 -7.61 1.98 -21.95
C ARG A 15 -7.54 1.24 -20.63
N HIS A 16 -8.43 0.26 -20.41
CA HIS A 16 -8.36 -0.59 -19.23
C HIS A 16 -7.05 -1.36 -19.15
N ALA A 17 -6.57 -1.94 -20.27
CA ALA A 17 -5.32 -2.68 -20.28
C ALA A 17 -4.11 -1.81 -19.86
N GLU A 18 -4.03 -0.58 -20.37
CA GLU A 18 -2.99 0.38 -20.01
C GLU A 18 -3.07 0.77 -18.52
N ASP A 19 -4.25 1.15 -18.02
CA ASP A 19 -4.43 1.53 -16.61
C ASP A 19 -4.08 0.37 -15.66
N ASN A 20 -4.48 -0.85 -16.04
CA ASN A 20 -4.25 -2.07 -15.27
C ASN A 20 -2.76 -2.43 -15.18
N LEU A 21 -1.99 -2.19 -16.24
CA LEU A 21 -0.55 -2.45 -16.27
C LEU A 21 0.19 -1.56 -15.26
N HIS A 22 -0.11 -0.25 -15.26
CA HIS A 22 0.48 0.70 -14.31
C HIS A 22 0.14 0.33 -12.86
N VAL A 23 -1.12 -0.01 -12.62
CA VAL A 23 -1.61 -0.42 -11.29
C VAL A 23 -0.92 -1.71 -10.84
N THR A 24 -0.77 -2.68 -11.72
CA THR A 24 -0.11 -3.97 -11.43
C THR A 24 1.36 -3.79 -11.05
N ILE A 25 2.11 -3.01 -11.82
CA ILE A 25 3.53 -2.73 -11.55
C ILE A 25 3.68 -2.01 -10.20
N PHE A 26 2.83 -1.01 -9.94
CA PHE A 26 2.86 -0.26 -8.69
C PHE A 26 2.54 -1.13 -7.46
N LEU A 27 1.50 -1.95 -7.54
CA LEU A 27 1.12 -2.91 -6.49
C LEU A 27 2.22 -3.95 -6.24
N ALA A 28 2.87 -4.44 -7.29
CA ALA A 28 3.98 -5.38 -7.18
C ALA A 28 5.18 -4.76 -6.45
N LEU A 29 5.55 -3.52 -6.78
CA LEU A 29 6.62 -2.79 -6.10
C LEU A 29 6.30 -2.53 -4.63
N ILE A 30 5.06 -2.13 -4.33
CA ILE A 30 4.60 -1.97 -2.94
C ILE A 30 4.67 -3.28 -2.18
N CYS A 31 4.24 -4.39 -2.76
CA CYS A 31 4.32 -5.70 -2.10
C CYS A 31 5.78 -6.11 -1.87
N ALA A 32 6.65 -5.92 -2.87
CA ALA A 32 8.06 -6.29 -2.79
C ALA A 32 8.83 -5.52 -1.71
N MET A 33 8.49 -4.24 -1.49
CA MET A 33 9.10 -3.43 -0.42
C MET A 33 8.37 -3.58 0.92
N GLY A 34 7.05 -3.67 0.88
CA GLY A 34 6.17 -3.69 2.05
C GLY A 34 6.21 -5.00 2.81
N THR A 35 6.26 -6.15 2.14
CA THR A 35 6.34 -7.45 2.84
C THR A 35 7.59 -7.58 3.72
N PRO A 36 8.83 -7.37 3.24
CA PRO A 36 10.01 -7.48 4.10
C PRO A 36 10.05 -6.39 5.18
N GLY A 37 9.65 -5.15 4.87
CA GLY A 37 9.63 -4.04 5.82
C GLY A 37 8.64 -4.25 6.96
N ASN A 38 7.40 -4.65 6.64
CA ASN A 38 6.38 -4.90 7.64
C ASN A 38 6.64 -6.21 8.40
N PHE A 39 7.17 -7.24 7.75
CA PHE A 39 7.59 -8.47 8.43
C PHE A 39 8.69 -8.19 9.48
N LEU A 40 9.69 -7.39 9.11
CA LEU A 40 10.74 -6.98 10.04
C LEU A 40 10.17 -6.14 11.20
N THR A 41 9.21 -5.26 10.91
CA THR A 41 8.52 -4.45 11.91
C THR A 41 7.74 -5.31 12.92
N VAL A 42 7.05 -6.35 12.45
CA VAL A 42 6.39 -7.34 13.31
C VAL A 42 7.43 -8.07 14.17
N LEU A 43 8.52 -8.55 13.57
CA LEU A 43 9.59 -9.26 14.27
C LEU A 43 10.22 -8.42 15.38
N VAL A 44 10.59 -7.18 15.07
CA VAL A 44 11.23 -6.25 16.01
C VAL A 44 10.24 -5.84 17.11
N SER A 45 8.99 -5.52 16.74
CA SER A 45 7.97 -5.10 17.71
C SER A 45 7.49 -6.25 18.60
N ALA A 46 7.47 -7.48 18.10
CA ALA A 46 7.14 -8.67 18.88
C ALA A 46 8.25 -9.01 19.90
N ARG A 47 9.51 -8.74 19.55
CA ARG A 47 10.67 -8.95 20.45
C ARG A 47 10.82 -7.88 21.52
N ARG A 48 10.14 -6.73 21.42
CA ARG A 48 10.15 -5.72 22.48
C ARG A 48 9.34 -6.18 23.69
N ARG A 49 9.99 -6.19 24.87
CA ARG A 49 9.41 -6.63 26.14
C ARG A 49 8.41 -5.62 26.71
N GLU A 50 8.70 -4.33 26.54
CA GLU A 50 7.79 -3.23 26.89
C GLU A 50 7.04 -2.73 25.65
N LYS A 51 5.71 -2.75 25.71
CA LYS A 51 4.84 -2.27 24.63
C LYS A 51 4.25 -0.92 25.04
N SER A 52 4.64 0.13 24.33
CA SER A 52 3.96 1.43 24.38
C SER A 52 2.76 1.44 23.43
N SER A 53 1.79 2.34 23.63
CA SER A 53 0.65 2.54 22.72
C SER A 53 1.10 2.74 21.26
N ALA A 54 2.23 3.44 21.05
CA ALA A 54 2.81 3.61 19.73
C ALA A 54 3.32 2.29 19.11
N THR A 55 3.92 1.40 19.91
CA THR A 55 4.40 0.09 19.44
C THR A 55 3.25 -0.84 19.06
N ILE A 56 2.15 -0.79 19.81
CA ILE A 56 0.93 -1.55 19.49
C ILE A 56 0.32 -1.05 18.18
N PHE A 57 0.24 0.27 18.00
CA PHE A 57 -0.26 0.86 16.75
C PHE A 57 0.59 0.43 15.54
N VAL A 58 1.92 0.52 15.64
CA VAL A 58 2.85 0.10 14.58
C VAL A 58 2.73 -1.40 14.28
N LEU A 59 2.56 -2.24 15.31
CA LEU A 59 2.36 -3.68 15.13
C LEU A 59 1.05 -3.99 14.39
N THR A 60 -0.05 -3.36 14.79
CA THR A 60 -1.36 -3.51 14.12
C THR A 60 -1.28 -3.07 12.66
N LEU A 61 -0.60 -1.96 12.37
CA LEU A 61 -0.38 -1.49 11.01
C LEU A 61 0.41 -2.50 10.18
N ALA A 62 1.51 -3.03 10.71
CA ALA A 62 2.34 -3.99 10.00
C ALA A 62 1.59 -5.31 9.69
N VAL A 63 0.72 -5.76 10.60
CA VAL A 63 -0.15 -6.93 10.35
C VAL A 63 -1.16 -6.64 9.24
N ILE A 64 -1.76 -5.44 9.23
CA ILE A 64 -2.70 -5.04 8.19
C ILE A 64 -2.02 -4.95 6.83
N ASP A 65 -0.83 -4.35 6.74
CA ASP A 65 -0.09 -4.23 5.48
C ASP A 65 0.32 -5.61 4.93
N LEU A 66 0.71 -6.56 5.79
CA LEU A 66 0.97 -7.94 5.37
C LEU A 66 -0.30 -8.63 4.85
N ALA A 67 -1.45 -8.41 5.49
CA ALA A 67 -2.74 -8.90 5.01
C ALA A 67 -3.13 -8.26 3.66
N VAL A 68 -2.86 -6.96 3.48
CA VAL A 68 -3.04 -6.26 2.21
C VAL A 68 -2.20 -6.90 1.12
N CYS A 69 -0.89 -7.04 1.34
CA CYS A 69 0.02 -7.61 0.36
C CYS A 69 -0.33 -9.08 0.03
N GLY A 70 -0.69 -9.87 1.04
CA GLY A 70 -0.93 -11.32 0.87
C GLY A 70 -2.30 -11.70 0.34
N VAL A 71 -3.34 -10.90 0.60
CA VAL A 71 -4.74 -11.24 0.27
C VAL A 71 -5.32 -10.23 -0.71
N VAL A 72 -5.13 -8.95 -0.45
CA VAL A 72 -5.88 -7.88 -1.12
C VAL A 72 -5.35 -7.61 -2.50
N VAL A 73 -4.03 -7.53 -2.63
CA VAL A 73 -3.35 -7.33 -3.91
C VAL A 73 -3.61 -8.47 -4.89
N PRO A 74 -3.43 -9.76 -4.52
CA PRO A 74 -3.75 -10.86 -5.42
C PRO A 74 -5.24 -10.94 -5.78
N LEU A 75 -6.14 -10.63 -4.84
CA LEU A 75 -7.58 -10.51 -5.16
C LEU A 75 -7.85 -9.37 -6.14
N LYS A 76 -7.24 -8.19 -5.96
CA LYS A 76 -7.39 -7.05 -6.89
C LYS A 76 -6.89 -7.41 -8.29
N LEU A 77 -5.76 -8.12 -8.39
CA LEU A 77 -5.22 -8.62 -9.65
C LEU A 77 -6.13 -9.66 -10.30
N TYR A 78 -6.73 -10.53 -9.49
CA TYR A 78 -7.69 -11.51 -9.97
C TYR A 78 -8.95 -10.84 -10.53
N GLU A 79 -9.51 -9.87 -9.80
CA GLU A 79 -10.66 -9.06 -10.24
C GLU A 79 -10.40 -8.34 -11.56
N LEU A 80 -9.17 -7.84 -11.74
CA LEU A 80 -8.74 -7.14 -12.94
C LEU A 80 -8.69 -8.04 -14.17
N ASN A 81 -8.30 -9.30 -13.99
CA ASN A 81 -8.12 -10.27 -15.07
C ASN A 81 -9.37 -11.10 -15.35
N HIS A 82 -10.22 -11.34 -14.36
CA HIS A 82 -11.35 -12.28 -14.45
C HIS A 82 -12.73 -11.62 -14.21
N GLY A 83 -12.78 -10.30 -14.01
CA GLY A 83 -14.01 -9.57 -13.70
C GLY A 83 -14.37 -9.60 -12.21
N THR A 84 -15.45 -8.90 -11.84
CA THR A 84 -15.73 -8.56 -10.45
C THR A 84 -15.98 -9.80 -9.56
N TYR A 85 -15.07 -10.09 -8.64
CA TYR A 85 -15.18 -11.17 -7.64
C TYR A 85 -16.01 -10.67 -6.44
N SER A 86 -17.33 -10.69 -6.60
CA SER A 86 -18.27 -10.24 -5.58
C SER A 86 -18.49 -11.28 -4.47
N GLY A 87 -17.44 -11.61 -3.73
CA GLY A 87 -17.55 -12.37 -2.49
C GLY A 87 -18.10 -11.48 -1.35
N PRO A 88 -19.10 -11.90 -0.56
CA PRO A 88 -19.66 -11.09 0.53
C PRO A 88 -18.61 -10.64 1.55
N ALA A 89 -17.59 -11.47 1.79
CA ALA A 89 -16.47 -11.15 2.66
C ALA A 89 -15.59 -10.05 2.08
N TRP A 90 -15.31 -10.09 0.78
CA TRP A 90 -14.47 -9.12 0.08
C TRP A 90 -15.12 -7.75 -0.02
N CYS A 91 -16.43 -7.70 -0.33
CA CYS A 91 -17.20 -6.46 -0.36
C CYS A 91 -17.16 -5.73 0.98
N ARG A 92 -17.13 -6.47 2.10
CA ARG A 92 -16.97 -5.88 3.44
C ARG A 92 -15.53 -5.52 3.74
N LEU A 93 -14.56 -6.34 3.34
CA LEU A 93 -13.15 -6.17 3.71
C LEU A 93 -12.46 -5.04 2.92
N ASN A 94 -12.75 -4.91 1.62
CA ASN A 94 -12.15 -3.93 0.73
C ASN A 94 -12.16 -2.48 1.24
N PRO A 95 -13.27 -1.93 1.78
CA PRO A 95 -13.27 -0.56 2.34
C PRO A 95 -12.35 -0.41 3.55
N TYR A 96 -12.23 -1.42 4.43
CA TYR A 96 -11.31 -1.36 5.58
C TYR A 96 -9.85 -1.30 5.13
N LEU A 97 -9.49 -2.09 4.13
CA LEU A 97 -8.14 -2.15 3.58
C LEU A 97 -7.77 -0.88 2.82
N THR A 98 -8.76 -0.30 2.14
CA THR A 98 -8.62 1.01 1.49
C THR A 98 -8.37 2.09 2.54
N ALA A 99 -9.17 2.13 3.60
CA ALA A 99 -8.97 3.06 4.73
C ALA A 99 -7.59 2.89 5.40
N ALA A 100 -7.14 1.65 5.58
CA ALA A 100 -5.81 1.37 6.10
C ALA A 100 -4.69 1.88 5.17
N SER A 101 -4.84 1.71 3.86
CA SER A 101 -3.88 2.23 2.86
C SER A 101 -3.79 3.76 2.90
N LEU A 102 -4.93 4.45 3.07
CA LEU A 102 -4.99 5.90 3.27
C LEU A 102 -4.25 6.34 4.55
N LEU A 103 -4.43 5.61 5.65
CA LEU A 103 -3.71 5.87 6.91
C LEU A 103 -2.20 5.65 6.76
N SER A 104 -1.80 4.60 6.05
CA SER A 104 -0.38 4.32 5.74
C SER A 104 0.24 5.46 4.93
N ALA A 105 -0.43 5.92 3.88
CA ALA A 105 0.01 7.09 3.10
C ALA A 105 0.13 8.35 3.98
N GLY A 106 -0.83 8.59 4.87
CA GLY A 106 -0.77 9.67 5.85
C GLY A 106 0.46 9.58 6.77
N PHE A 107 0.82 8.37 7.21
CA PHE A 107 2.00 8.14 8.03
C PHE A 107 3.31 8.35 7.26
N VAL A 108 3.38 7.91 6.01
CA VAL A 108 4.54 8.17 5.14
C VAL A 108 4.72 9.67 4.93
N LEU A 109 3.63 10.40 4.68
CA LEU A 109 3.66 11.86 4.58
C LEU A 109 4.09 12.51 5.90
N LEU A 110 3.60 12.02 7.04
CA LEU A 110 4.01 12.51 8.35
C LEU A 110 5.49 12.24 8.61
N ALA A 111 5.99 11.04 8.29
CA ALA A 111 7.39 10.68 8.42
C ALA A 111 8.29 11.54 7.52
N ALA A 112 7.88 11.76 6.26
CA ALA A 112 8.56 12.64 5.33
C ALA A 112 8.56 14.10 5.83
N ALA A 113 7.43 14.58 6.37
CA ALA A 113 7.33 15.90 6.96
C ALA A 113 8.24 16.04 8.19
N VAL A 114 8.30 15.03 9.05
CA VAL A 114 9.18 14.99 10.22
C VAL A 114 10.65 14.96 9.79
N ASP A 115 11.01 14.22 8.75
CA ASP A 115 12.36 14.19 8.17
C ASP A 115 12.77 15.58 7.67
N ARG A 116 11.92 16.23 6.87
CA ARG A 116 12.16 17.60 6.38
C ARG A 116 12.22 18.60 7.53
N TYR A 117 11.33 18.50 8.51
CA TYR A 117 11.36 19.34 9.71
C TYR A 117 12.66 19.17 10.48
N ARG A 118 13.13 17.93 10.66
CA ARG A 118 14.42 17.65 11.29
C ARG A 118 15.58 18.21 10.49
N ALA A 119 15.61 18.05 9.17
CA ALA A 119 16.68 18.59 8.33
C ALA A 119 16.77 20.13 8.38
N VAL A 120 15.64 20.82 8.50
CA VAL A 120 15.57 22.29 8.58
C VAL A 120 15.85 22.80 10.00
N CYS A 121 15.20 22.24 11.02
CA CYS A 121 15.31 22.72 12.40
C CYS A 121 16.50 22.13 13.16
N ARG A 122 17.06 21.02 12.67
CA ARG A 122 18.36 20.47 13.10
C ARG A 122 19.24 20.36 11.86
N PRO A 123 19.89 21.45 11.41
CA PRO A 123 20.96 21.31 10.43
C PRO A 123 21.90 20.26 11.01
N VAL A 124 22.08 19.15 10.30
CA VAL A 124 23.06 18.14 10.66
C VAL A 124 24.34 18.88 11.01
N GLN A 125 24.81 18.71 12.23
CA GLN A 125 26.17 19.07 12.60
C GLN A 125 27.11 18.13 11.84
N HIS A 126 27.19 18.29 10.51
CA HIS A 126 28.41 17.98 9.78
C HIS A 126 29.38 19.14 10.02
N PHE A 127 29.74 19.28 11.29
CA PHE A 127 30.93 20.01 11.71
C PHE A 127 31.75 19.02 12.54
N SER A 128 32.28 18.01 11.86
CA SER A 128 33.53 17.40 12.28
C SER A 128 34.50 17.59 11.13
N LEU A 129 35.37 18.59 11.32
CA LEU A 129 36.63 18.76 10.63
C LEU A 129 37.38 17.42 10.55
N ARG A 130 37.68 16.98 9.33
CA ARG A 130 39.00 16.44 8.99
C ARG A 130 39.31 16.68 7.53
#